data_AF-Q0KI89-F1
#
_entry.id   AF-Q0KI89-F1
#
_cell.length_a   1.000
_cell.length_b   1.000
_cell.length_c   1.000
_cell.angle_alpha   90.00
_cell.angle_beta   90.00
_cell.angle_gamma   90.00
#
_symmetry.space_group_name_H-M   'P 1'
#
loop_
_entity.id
_entity.type
_entity.pdbx_description
1 polymer ?
#
loop_
_entity_poly.entity_id
_entity_poly.type
_entity_poly.pdbx_seq_one_letter_code
_entity_poly.pdbx_strand_id
1 'polypeptide(L)'
;MCEQYCDKFETFNPEVEFAKFQKRKPVVRTAQLYENLHKREDIKCPYSFKGYGVETDSNTMYRTCNSEYGYYAPNAYTIPKRFYPLPQSFSNEVVRFGMYRNFSLNTHMDRTFY
;
A
#
# COMPACT_ATOMS: atom_id res chain seq x y z
N MET A 1 0.88 69.74 -16.79
CA MET A 1 -0.29 69.14 -16.13
C MET A 1 -0.41 67.72 -16.69
N CYS A 2 -0.40 66.68 -15.85
CA CYS A 2 -0.59 65.24 -16.18
C CYS A 2 0.61 64.28 -16.32
N GLU A 3 1.83 64.58 -15.87
CA GLU A 3 2.97 63.64 -16.05
C GLU A 3 3.39 62.83 -14.81
N GLN A 4 2.85 63.09 -13.63
CA GLN A 4 3.35 62.48 -12.38
C GLN A 4 2.56 61.27 -11.86
N TYR A 5 1.69 60.66 -12.68
CA TYR A 5 0.82 59.56 -12.26
C TYR A 5 1.16 58.18 -12.86
N CYS A 6 2.23 58.03 -13.66
CA CYS A 6 2.46 56.79 -14.42
C CYS A 6 3.39 55.75 -13.74
N ASP A 7 4.08 56.05 -12.65
CA ASP A 7 5.14 55.16 -12.14
C ASP A 7 4.71 54.15 -11.06
N LYS A 8 3.41 53.83 -10.99
CA LYS A 8 2.90 52.73 -10.13
C LYS A 8 2.92 51.36 -10.81
N PHE A 9 3.46 51.24 -12.00
CA PHE A 9 3.74 49.94 -12.59
C PHE A 9 5.07 49.45 -12.04
N GLU A 10 5.02 48.70 -10.94
CA GLU A 10 6.14 47.87 -10.49
C GLU A 10 6.68 47.11 -11.69
N THR A 11 7.86 47.51 -12.17
CA THR A 11 8.55 46.83 -13.27
C THR A 11 8.79 45.40 -12.81
N PHE A 12 8.19 44.45 -13.53
CA PHE A 12 8.34 43.02 -13.29
C PHE A 12 9.83 42.67 -13.30
N ASN A 13 10.41 42.43 -12.12
CA ASN A 13 11.79 41.97 -12.00
C ASN A 13 11.77 40.44 -11.84
N PRO A 14 12.22 39.69 -12.86
CA PRO A 14 12.12 38.23 -12.90
C PRO A 14 12.89 37.55 -11.76
N GLU A 15 14.00 38.14 -11.28
CA GLU A 15 14.78 37.59 -10.17
C GLU A 15 14.04 37.70 -8.84
N VAL A 16 13.38 38.84 -8.62
CA VAL A 16 12.59 39.10 -7.40
C VAL A 16 11.33 38.23 -7.39
N GLU A 17 10.65 38.11 -8.52
CA GLU A 17 9.48 37.23 -8.68
C GLU A 17 9.87 35.75 -8.51
N PHE A 18 11.03 35.33 -9.02
CA PHE A 18 11.53 33.97 -8.81
C PHE A 18 11.87 33.68 -7.34
N ALA A 19 12.45 34.64 -6.61
CA ALA A 19 12.69 34.52 -5.17
C ALA A 19 11.38 34.46 -4.37
N LYS A 20 10.37 35.28 -4.73
CA LYS A 20 9.02 35.18 -4.16
C LYS A 20 8.40 33.80 -4.43
N PHE A 21 8.58 33.26 -5.64
CA PHE A 21 8.11 31.92 -6.01
C PHE A 21 8.78 30.81 -5.20
N GLN A 22 10.11 30.87 -4.99
CA GLN A 22 10.82 29.91 -4.14
C GLN A 22 10.32 29.95 -2.69
N LYS A 23 10.03 31.13 -2.13
CA LYS A 23 9.44 31.27 -0.79
C LYS A 23 8.01 30.75 -0.70
N ARG A 24 7.23 30.84 -1.79
CA ARG A 24 5.85 30.36 -1.87
C ARG A 24 5.75 28.86 -2.14
N LYS A 25 6.79 28.22 -2.68
CA LYS A 25 6.78 26.77 -2.93
C LYS A 25 6.53 26.05 -1.60
N PRO A 26 5.43 25.28 -1.48
CA PRO A 26 5.25 24.46 -0.29
C PRO A 26 6.44 23.50 -0.20
N VAL A 27 7.05 23.40 0.97
CA VAL A 27 8.07 22.39 1.25
C VAL A 27 7.35 21.06 1.35
N VAL A 28 7.11 20.45 0.20
CA VAL A 28 6.49 19.13 0.11
C VAL A 28 7.54 18.12 0.53
N ARG A 29 7.47 17.65 1.78
CA ARG A 29 8.24 16.48 2.18
C ARG A 29 7.68 15.28 1.46
N THR A 30 8.51 14.56 0.73
CA THR A 30 8.13 13.31 0.04
C THR A 30 7.38 12.37 0.98
N ALA A 31 7.81 12.28 2.25
CA ALA A 31 7.12 11.53 3.31
C ALA A 31 5.64 11.92 3.51
N GLN A 32 5.28 13.20 3.43
CA GLN A 32 3.91 13.69 3.60
C GLN A 32 3.01 13.34 2.41
N LEU A 33 3.57 13.20 1.19
CA LEU A 33 2.81 12.77 0.01
C LEU A 33 2.34 11.31 0.14
N TYR A 34 3.14 10.47 0.81
CA TYR A 34 2.85 9.03 0.96
C TYR A 34 2.05 8.69 2.23
N GLU A 35 1.92 9.63 3.18
CA GLU A 35 1.24 9.42 4.47
C GLU A 35 -0.24 9.05 4.32
N ASN A 36 -0.91 9.53 3.28
CA ASN A 36 -2.34 9.26 3.02
C ASN A 36 -2.59 8.12 2.02
N LEU A 37 -1.57 7.66 1.29
CA LEU A 37 -1.70 6.60 0.28
C LEU A 37 -1.84 5.20 0.90
N HIS A 38 -1.46 5.02 2.17
CA HIS A 38 -1.42 3.71 2.84
C HIS A 38 -2.67 3.37 3.66
N LYS A 39 -3.76 4.15 3.57
CA LYS A 39 -4.92 4.04 4.49
C LYS A 39 -5.93 2.93 4.19
N ARG A 40 -5.62 1.98 3.31
CA ARG A 40 -6.50 0.83 3.02
C ARG A 40 -5.63 -0.43 2.88
N GLU A 41 -5.49 -1.14 4.01
CA GLU A 41 -4.74 -2.39 4.29
C GLU A 41 -3.53 -2.16 5.22
N ASP A 42 -3.76 -2.41 6.52
CA ASP A 42 -2.85 -2.19 7.66
C ASP A 42 -1.61 -3.11 7.64
N ILE A 43 -0.62 -2.86 6.79
CA ILE A 43 0.76 -3.23 7.15
C ILE A 43 1.34 -2.06 7.94
N LYS A 44 0.82 -1.90 9.15
CA LYS A 44 0.88 -0.65 9.92
C LYS A 44 2.29 -0.20 10.32
N CYS A 45 3.31 -1.06 10.25
CA CYS A 45 4.72 -0.69 10.42
C CYS A 45 5.60 -1.87 9.98
N PRO A 46 6.61 -1.69 9.10
CA PRO A 46 7.67 -2.68 8.93
C PRO A 46 8.46 -2.92 10.24
N TYR A 47 8.36 -2.01 11.20
CA TYR A 47 8.97 -2.14 12.52
C TYR A 47 8.21 -3.05 13.49
N SER A 48 7.04 -3.56 13.11
CA SER A 48 6.28 -4.51 13.93
C SER A 48 6.75 -5.97 13.78
N PHE A 49 7.57 -6.25 12.78
CA PHE A 49 8.16 -7.56 12.56
C PHE A 49 9.25 -7.81 13.61
N LYS A 50 9.08 -8.85 14.44
CA LYS A 50 10.01 -9.26 15.52
C LYS A 50 10.49 -10.69 15.30
N GLY A 51 11.58 -11.07 15.96
CA GLY A 51 12.11 -12.44 15.94
C GLY A 51 13.10 -12.70 14.81
N TYR A 52 13.68 -11.65 14.23
CA TYR A 52 14.71 -11.74 13.21
C TYR A 52 16.09 -11.78 13.84
N GLY A 53 17.05 -12.46 13.19
CA GLY A 53 18.40 -12.64 13.74
C GLY A 53 19.13 -11.34 14.10
N VAL A 54 18.85 -10.25 13.37
CA VAL A 54 19.40 -8.91 13.66
C VAL A 54 19.09 -8.40 15.07
N GLU A 55 18.01 -8.90 15.70
CA GLU A 55 17.61 -8.49 17.05
C GLU A 55 18.35 -9.27 18.15
N THR A 56 18.75 -10.52 17.89
CA THR A 56 19.23 -11.46 18.90
C THR A 56 20.71 -11.79 18.77
N ASP A 57 21.30 -11.62 17.59
CA ASP A 57 22.64 -12.12 17.32
C ASP A 57 23.72 -11.26 17.97
N SER A 58 24.37 -11.84 18.99
CA SER A 58 25.50 -11.26 19.69
C SER A 58 26.86 -11.56 19.04
N ASN A 59 26.94 -12.51 18.10
CA ASN A 59 28.21 -13.02 17.59
C ASN A 59 28.39 -12.76 16.10
N THR A 60 29.30 -11.85 15.77
CA THR A 60 29.63 -11.49 14.39
C THR A 60 30.62 -12.45 13.73
N MET A 61 31.35 -13.27 14.50
CA MET A 61 32.52 -14.03 14.00
C MET A 61 32.16 -15.44 13.53
N TYR A 62 31.13 -16.06 14.11
CA TYR A 62 30.75 -17.45 13.79
C TYR A 62 29.38 -17.50 13.11
N ARG A 63 29.36 -17.16 11.81
CA ARG A 63 28.16 -17.22 10.98
C ARG A 63 28.35 -18.18 9.81
N THR A 64 27.33 -18.98 9.54
CA THR A 64 27.26 -19.81 8.33
C THR A 64 26.45 -19.08 7.26
N CYS A 65 26.61 -19.42 5.98
CA CYS A 65 25.76 -18.84 4.92
C CYS A 65 24.27 -19.07 5.18
N ASN A 66 23.91 -20.19 5.82
CA ASN A 66 22.51 -20.49 6.17
C ASN A 66 21.95 -19.53 7.23
N SER A 67 22.81 -18.87 8.02
CA SER A 67 22.37 -17.91 9.03
C SER A 67 21.85 -16.59 8.46
N GLU A 68 22.05 -16.33 7.15
CA GLU A 68 21.51 -15.15 6.48
C GLU A 68 19.99 -15.25 6.26
N TYR A 69 19.46 -16.45 6.09
CA TYR A 69 18.02 -16.66 5.91
C TYR A 69 17.27 -16.33 7.20
N GLY A 70 16.31 -15.40 7.14
CA GLY A 70 15.58 -14.93 8.31
C GLY A 70 16.38 -14.00 9.24
N TYR A 71 17.58 -13.55 8.83
CA TYR A 71 18.37 -12.63 9.65
C TYR A 71 17.79 -11.20 9.67
N TYR A 72 17.31 -10.71 8.53
CA TYR A 72 16.79 -9.34 8.38
C TYR A 72 15.27 -9.29 8.35
N ALA A 73 14.69 -8.34 9.11
CA ALA A 73 13.26 -8.08 9.09
C ALA A 73 12.80 -7.42 7.77
N PRO A 74 11.58 -7.71 7.28
CA PRO A 74 10.99 -7.03 6.14
C PRO A 74 10.90 -5.53 6.36
N ASN A 75 11.22 -4.75 5.33
CA ASN A 75 11.08 -3.30 5.31
C ASN A 75 9.94 -2.86 4.37
N ALA A 76 9.66 -1.55 4.36
CA ALA A 76 8.61 -0.98 3.51
C ALA A 76 8.78 -1.25 1.99
N TYR A 77 9.98 -1.63 1.55
CA TYR A 77 10.30 -1.93 0.16
C TYR A 77 10.22 -3.41 -0.20
N THR A 78 10.35 -4.32 0.78
CA THR A 78 10.21 -5.76 0.58
C THR A 78 8.78 -6.25 0.71
N ILE A 79 7.93 -5.49 1.40
CA ILE A 79 6.53 -5.83 1.67
C ILE A 79 5.66 -5.51 0.44
N PRO A 80 4.69 -6.36 0.05
CA PRO A 80 3.78 -6.05 -1.04
C PRO A 80 2.92 -4.83 -0.72
N LYS A 81 2.73 -3.94 -1.69
CA LYS A 81 1.87 -2.75 -1.53
C LYS A 81 0.41 -3.09 -1.24
N ARG A 82 -0.04 -4.28 -1.66
CA ARG A 82 -1.42 -4.75 -1.49
C ARG A 82 -1.45 -6.27 -1.40
N PHE A 83 -2.28 -6.81 -0.53
CA PHE A 83 -2.47 -8.24 -0.37
C PHE A 83 -3.95 -8.58 -0.44
N TYR A 84 -4.34 -9.43 -1.39
CA TYR A 84 -5.72 -9.86 -1.59
C TYR A 84 -5.89 -11.28 -1.04
N PRO A 85 -6.18 -11.44 0.27
CA PRO A 85 -6.47 -12.76 0.81
C PRO A 85 -7.74 -13.31 0.17
N LEU A 86 -7.74 -14.59 -0.19
CA LEU A 86 -8.97 -15.27 -0.59
C LEU A 86 -9.78 -15.61 0.68
N PRO A 87 -10.94 -14.98 0.92
CA PRO A 87 -11.76 -15.33 2.06
C PRO A 87 -12.35 -16.73 1.85
N GLN A 88 -12.23 -17.58 2.87
CA GLN A 88 -12.81 -18.93 2.85
C GLN A 88 -14.20 -18.98 3.52
N SER A 89 -14.85 -17.84 3.77
CA SER A 89 -16.14 -17.78 4.48
C SER A 89 -17.20 -18.64 3.80
N PHE A 90 -17.38 -18.49 2.48
CA PHE A 90 -18.32 -19.30 1.70
C PHE A 90 -17.99 -20.79 1.76
N SER A 91 -16.75 -21.18 1.49
CA SER A 91 -16.33 -22.58 1.50
C SER A 91 -16.49 -23.22 2.88
N ASN A 92 -16.18 -22.48 3.95
CA ASN A 92 -16.36 -22.94 5.33
C ASN A 92 -17.82 -23.20 5.69
N GLU A 93 -18.75 -22.44 5.11
CA GLU A 93 -20.19 -22.71 5.25
C GLU A 93 -20.61 -23.95 4.45
N VAL A 94 -20.18 -24.04 3.19
CA VAL A 94 -20.53 -25.17 2.31
C VAL A 94 -20.01 -26.51 2.83
N VAL A 95 -18.78 -26.52 3.36
CA VAL A 95 -18.15 -27.73 3.94
C VAL A 95 -18.99 -28.32 5.08
N ARG A 96 -19.74 -27.50 5.83
CA ARG A 96 -20.60 -27.99 6.93
C ARG A 96 -21.75 -28.87 6.44
N PHE A 97 -22.21 -28.69 5.20
CA PHE A 97 -23.27 -29.51 4.61
C PHE A 97 -22.75 -30.88 4.13
N GLY A 98 -21.43 -31.05 4.00
CA GLY A 98 -20.81 -32.28 3.52
C GLY A 98 -21.03 -32.53 2.02
N MET A 99 -21.00 -33.80 1.63
CA MET A 99 -21.17 -34.20 0.22
C MET A 99 -22.64 -34.28 -0.14
N TYR A 100 -23.09 -33.49 -1.13
CA TYR A 100 -24.45 -33.57 -1.66
C TYR A 100 -24.78 -34.98 -2.19
N ARG A 101 -26.02 -35.43 -1.94
CA ARG A 101 -26.60 -36.67 -2.48
C ARG A 101 -27.98 -36.36 -3.05
N ASN A 102 -28.27 -36.88 -4.24
CA ASN A 102 -29.59 -36.73 -4.84
C ASN A 102 -30.51 -37.89 -4.40
N PHE A 103 -31.59 -37.56 -3.71
CA PHE A 103 -32.67 -38.49 -3.31
C PHE A 103 -34.02 -38.13 -3.95
N SER A 104 -34.05 -37.25 -4.95
CA SER A 104 -35.29 -36.86 -5.63
C SER A 104 -35.78 -37.93 -6.60
N LEU A 105 -37.10 -37.97 -6.83
CA LEU A 105 -37.69 -38.76 -7.91
C LEU A 105 -37.56 -38.02 -9.25
N ASN A 106 -37.46 -38.77 -10.35
CA ASN A 106 -37.59 -38.21 -11.69
C ASN A 106 -39.06 -37.84 -11.94
N THR A 107 -39.35 -36.55 -12.02
CA THR A 107 -40.70 -36.01 -12.26
C THR A 107 -40.84 -35.35 -13.63
N HIS A 108 -39.81 -35.44 -14.47
CA HIS A 108 -39.85 -34.88 -15.81
C HIS A 108 -40.87 -35.65 -16.68
N MET A 109 -41.86 -34.94 -17.23
CA MET A 109 -42.78 -35.50 -18.21
C MET A 109 -42.04 -35.74 -19.52
N ASP A 110 -42.13 -36.95 -20.06
CA ASP A 110 -41.53 -37.26 -21.35
C ASP A 110 -42.14 -36.37 -22.44
N ARG A 111 -41.27 -35.70 -23.21
CA ARG A 111 -41.69 -34.86 -24.33
C ARG A 111 -41.82 -35.73 -25.58
N THR A 112 -42.93 -35.62 -26.30
CA THR A 112 -43.05 -36.20 -27.63
C THR A 112 -42.32 -35.31 -28.64
N PHE A 113 -41.45 -35.90 -29.46
CA PHE A 113 -40.69 -35.22 -30.50
C PHE A 113 -41.44 -35.15 -31.86
N TYR A 114 -42.76 -35.38 -31.84
CA TYR A 114 -43.63 -35.47 -33.01
C TYR A 114 -44.89 -34.63 -32.80
#